data_AF-A0A840P3B3-F1
#
_entry.id   AF-A0A840P3B3-F1
#
_cell.length_a   1.000
_cell.length_b   1.000
_cell.length_c   1.000
_cell.angle_alpha   90.00
_cell.angle_beta   90.00
_cell.angle_gamma   90.00
#
_symmetry.space_group_name_H-M   'P 1'
#
loop_
_entity.id
_entity.type
_entity.pdbx_description
1 polymer ?
#
loop_
_entity_poly.entity_id
_entity_poly.type
_entity_poly.pdbx_seq_one_letter_code
_entity_poly.pdbx_strand_id
1 'polypeptide(L)' 'MTDDPMVAALLREREGYVQGGLDDRVAAVDEQLALRGHTPPSDAPPTTASGEKAQDRSTPPRRRRAPRKDTT' A
#
# COMPACT_ATOMS: atom_id res chain seq x y z
N MET A 1 9.27 -16.10 15.50
CA MET A 1 8.56 -15.31 14.48
C MET A 1 7.70 -14.35 15.27
N THR A 2 8.07 -13.07 15.29
CA THR A 2 7.28 -12.06 16.00
C THR A 2 6.17 -11.66 15.06
N ASP A 3 4.97 -12.21 15.28
CA ASP A 3 3.76 -11.68 14.67
C ASP A 3 3.74 -10.17 14.93
N ASP A 4 3.64 -9.36 13.88
CA ASP A 4 3.61 -7.91 14.02
C ASP A 4 2.37 -7.56 14.87
N PRO A 5 2.54 -6.98 16.08
CA PRO A 5 1.42 -6.68 16.97
C PRO A 5 0.37 -5.78 16.30
N MET A 6 0.77 -4.98 15.30
CA MET A 6 -0.13 -4.17 14.50
C MET A 6 -1.01 -5.03 13.59
N VAL A 7 -0.44 -6.03 12.91
CA VAL A 7 -1.20 -6.95 12.06
C VAL A 7 -2.20 -7.74 12.89
N ALA A 8 -1.79 -8.22 14.07
CA ALA A 8 -2.67 -8.92 14.99
C ALA A 8 -3.85 -8.04 15.44
N ALA A 9 -3.61 -6.76 15.72
CA ALA A 9 -4.66 -5.81 16.06
C ALA A 9 -5.64 -5.58 14.89
N LEU A 10 -5.12 -5.35 13.69
CA LEU A 10 -5.92 -5.14 12.48
C LEU A 10 -6.80 -6.35 12.13
N LEU A 11 -6.28 -7.58 12.27
CA LEU A 11 -7.06 -8.80 12.05
C LEU A 11 -8.22 -8.92 13.04
N ARG A 12 -7.99 -8.58 14.32
CA ARG A 12 -9.04 -8.57 15.34
C ARG A 12 -10.11 -7.50 15.08
N GLU A 13 -9.70 -6.31 14.63
CA GLU A 13 -10.64 -5.25 14.23
C GLU A 13 -11.49 -5.69 13.04
N ARG A 14 -10.87 -6.31 12.03
CA ARG A 14 -11.56 -6.87 10.86
C ARG A 14 -12.65 -7.84 11.27
N GLU A 15 -12.36 -8.79 12.17
CA GLU A 15 -13.36 -9.75 12.67
C GLU A 15 -14.58 -9.06 13.30
N GLY A 16 -14.34 -8.00 14.09
CA GLY A 16 -15.41 -7.22 14.69
C GLY A 16 -16.30 -6.53 13.64
N TYR A 17 -15.69 -5.95 12.60
CA TYR A 17 -16.43 -5.30 11.52
C TYR A 17 -17.20 -6.30 10.64
N VAL A 18 -16.63 -7.47 10.36
CA VAL A 18 -17.31 -8.55 9.63
C VAL A 18 -18.54 -9.02 10.40
N GLN A 19 -18.41 -9.26 11.71
CA GLN A 19 -19.54 -9.65 12.56
C GLN A 19 -20.63 -8.58 12.63
N GLY A 20 -20.23 -7.31 12.54
CA GLY A 20 -21.15 -6.16 12.54
C GLY A 20 -21.75 -5.82 11.17
N GLY A 21 -21.35 -6.49 10.07
CA GLY A 21 -21.77 -6.14 8.71
C GLY A 21 -21.29 -4.76 8.25
N LEU A 22 -20.16 -4.28 8.76
CA LEU A 22 -19.59 -2.96 8.46
C LEU A 22 -18.60 -3.07 7.30
N ASP A 23 -19.10 -3.41 6.11
CA ASP A 23 -18.26 -3.74 4.94
C ASP A 23 -17.30 -2.62 4.52
N ASP A 24 -17.74 -1.36 4.62
CA ASP A 24 -16.88 -0.19 4.36
C ASP A 24 -15.66 -0.14 5.31
N ARG A 25 -15.85 -0.57 6.57
CA ARG A 25 -14.79 -0.62 7.57
C ARG A 25 -13.88 -1.83 7.34
N VAL A 26 -14.43 -2.96 6.92
CA VAL A 26 -13.66 -4.14 6.51
C VAL A 26 -12.71 -3.78 5.37
N ALA A 27 -13.21 -3.09 4.33
CA ALA A 27 -12.39 -2.64 3.20
C ALA A 27 -11.23 -1.73 3.64
N ALA A 28 -11.49 -0.78 4.54
CA ALA A 28 -10.46 0.13 5.06
C ALA A 28 -9.39 -0.60 5.90
N VAL A 29 -9.74 -1.67 6.60
CA VAL A 29 -8.78 -2.50 7.35
C VAL A 29 -7.99 -3.41 6.41
N ASP A 30 -8.64 -3.95 5.38
CA ASP A 30 -8.00 -4.79 4.36
C ASP A 30 -6.93 -4.01 3.58
N GLU A 31 -7.18 -2.73 3.26
CA GLU A 31 -6.15 -1.84 2.68
C GLU A 31 -4.95 -1.65 3.62
N GLN A 32 -5.18 -1.46 4.92
CA GLN A 32 -4.11 -1.29 5.91
C GLN A 32 -3.28 -2.55 6.11
N LEU A 33 -3.92 -3.72 6.05
CA LEU A 33 -3.26 -5.01 6.06
C LEU A 33 -2.43 -5.19 4.79
N ALA A 34 -2.97 -4.82 3.62
CA ALA A 34 -2.27 -4.91 2.33
C ALA A 34 -1.00 -4.04 2.29
N LEU A 35 -1.04 -2.83 2.84
CA LEU A 35 0.14 -1.95 2.99
C LEU A 35 1.25 -2.59 3.84
N ARG A 36 0.92 -3.57 4.68
CA ARG A 36 1.84 -4.31 5.54
C ARG A 36 2.23 -5.69 4.98
N GLY A 37 1.78 -6.00 3.76
CA GLY A 37 2.04 -7.29 3.12
C GLY A 37 1.16 -8.44 3.62
N HIS A 38 0.09 -8.13 4.38
CA HIS A 38 -0.93 -9.10 4.77
C HIS A 38 -2.17 -8.90 3.92
N THR A 39 -2.47 -9.83 3.02
CA THR A 39 -3.73 -9.81 2.28
C THR A 39 -4.63 -10.87 2.91
N PRO A 40 -5.69 -10.51 3.66
CA PRO A 40 -6.65 -11.50 4.12
C PRO A 40 -7.29 -12.15 2.88
N PRO A 41 -7.72 -13.43 2.96
CA PRO A 41 -8.41 -14.09 1.87
C PRO A 41 -9.76 -13.41 1.67
N SER A 42 -9.76 -12.36 0.85
CA SER A 42 -10.98 -11.80 0.29
C SER A 42 -11.35 -12.68 -0.90
N ASP A 43 -12.65 -13.02 -1.03
CA ASP A 43 -13.25 -13.84 -2.10
C ASP A 43 -13.16 -13.21 -3.50
N ALA A 44 -12.20 -12.31 -3.72
CA ALA A 44 -11.86 -11.74 -5.01
C ALA A 44 -10.87 -12.67 -5.73
N PRO A 45 -11.09 -12.99 -7.02
CA PRO A 45 -10.18 -13.85 -7.77
C PRO A 45 -8.78 -13.23 -7.77
N PRO A 46 -7.72 -14.07 -7.66
CA PRO A 46 -6.35 -13.60 -7.49
C PRO A 46 -5.86 -12.92 -8.77
N THR A 47 -6.09 -11.62 -8.88
CA THR A 47 -5.29 -10.77 -9.77
C THR A 47 -3.92 -10.61 -9.09
N THR A 48 -3.04 -11.54 -9.44
CA THR A 48 -1.60 -11.34 -9.62
C THR A 48 -0.92 -10.34 -8.67
N ALA A 49 -0.18 -10.88 -7.71
CA ALA A 49 1.16 -10.46 -7.31
C ALA A 49 1.49 -8.96 -7.38
N SER A 50 1.70 -8.36 -6.22
CA SER A 50 2.68 -7.28 -6.07
C SER A 50 3.46 -7.51 -4.79
N GLY A 51 4.27 -8.57 -4.81
CA GLY A 51 5.60 -8.45 -4.24
C GLY A 51 6.37 -7.40 -5.05
N GLU A 52 6.92 -6.42 -4.33
CA GLU A 52 7.94 -5.49 -4.80
C GLU A 52 7.51 -4.28 -5.68
N LYS A 53 7.90 -3.09 -5.17
CA LYS A 53 8.04 -1.77 -5.82
C LYS A 53 6.80 -0.87 -5.92
N ALA A 54 6.62 -0.04 -4.90
CA ALA A 54 6.18 1.36 -5.07
C ALA A 54 6.89 2.29 -4.09
N GLN A 55 8.22 2.19 -4.00
CA GLN A 55 9.03 3.34 -3.60
C GLN A 55 9.38 4.10 -4.87
N ASP A 56 8.43 4.85 -5.42
CA ASP A 56 8.76 5.96 -6.31
C ASP A 56 9.26 7.12 -5.44
N ARG A 57 10.45 6.91 -4.88
CA ARG A 57 11.24 8.00 -4.31
C ARG A 57 11.69 8.84 -5.48
N SER A 58 10.89 9.88 -5.77
CA SER A 58 11.21 11.06 -6.58
C SER A 58 12.66 11.08 -7.04
N THR A 59 12.90 10.63 -8.27
CA THR A 59 14.12 10.99 -8.98
C THR A 59 13.97 12.45 -9.41
N PRO A 60 14.86 13.37 -9.01
CA PRO A 60 14.78 14.75 -9.46
C PRO A 60 14.96 14.78 -10.99
N PRO A 61 14.16 15.57 -11.74
CA PRO A 61 14.27 15.60 -13.19
C PRO A 61 15.67 16.06 -13.61
N ARG A 62 16.42 15.11 -14.17
CA ARG A 62 17.77 15.28 -14.67
C ARG A 62 17.76 16.26 -15.85
N ARG A 63 18.36 17.43 -15.61
CA ARG A 63 18.96 18.37 -16.59
C ARG A 63 18.06 18.84 -17.74
N ARG A 64 17.63 20.09 -17.67
CA ARG A 64 17.47 20.93 -18.87
C ARG A 64 18.66 21.88 -18.97
N ARG A 65 19.33 21.79 -20.12
CA ARG A 65 20.63 22.37 -20.46
C ARG A 65 20.66 23.90 -20.31
N ALA A 66 21.77 24.44 -19.79
CA ALA A 66 22.10 25.84 -19.90
C ALA A 66 22.32 26.21 -21.40
N PRO A 67 21.68 27.26 -21.93
CA PRO A 67 22.13 27.86 -23.17
C PRO A 67 23.43 28.63 -22.93
N ARG A 68 24.43 28.39 -23.78
CA ARG A 68 25.67 29.15 -23.84
C ARG A 68 25.56 30.22 -24.94
N LYS A 69 26.07 31.41 -24.63
CA LYS A 69 26.78 32.38 -25.51
C LYS A 69 25.93 33.10 -26.56
N ASP A 70 26.21 34.30 -27.05
CA ASP A 70 27.17 35.42 -26.86
C ASP A 70 26.58 36.58 -27.74
N THR A 71 27.11 37.81 -27.66
CA THR A 71 26.93 38.96 -28.62
C THR A 71 25.65 39.81 -28.43
N THR A 72 25.63 41.15 -28.32
CA THR A 72 26.44 42.29 -28.84
C THR A 72 26.79 43.29 -27.74
#